data_AF-A0A2V6U9B2-F1
#
_entry.id   AF-A0A2V6U9B2-F1
#
_cell.length_a   1.000
_cell.length_b   1.000
_cell.length_c   1.000
_cell.angle_alpha   90.00
_cell.angle_beta   90.00
_cell.angle_gamma   90.00
#
_symmetry.space_group_name_H-M   'P 1'
#
loop_
_entity.id
_entity.type
_entity.pdbx_description
1 polymer ?
#
loop_
_entity_poly.entity_id
_entity_poly.type
_entity_poly.pdbx_seq_one_letter_code
_entity_poly.pdbx_strand_id
1 'polypeptide(L)'
;MNRCRRTCAKAGRLHHVRLLDRLAAPADRQPQPVKRFHVAWRTACKAAGLEGRLFHELRRSAARNMDRTGVSRHVAVQITGHKTESMYRRYNIVNDADMKAALEKTADYLDSLLMKTREDVQLSPAPVAGDLHVCP
;
A
#
# COMPACT_ATOMS: atom_id res chain seq x y z
N MET A 1 26.60 24.93 37.98
CA MET A 1 26.05 24.18 39.13
C MET A 1 24.62 24.66 39.37
N ASN A 2 23.60 23.81 39.16
CA ASN A 2 22.39 23.77 39.99
C ASN A 2 21.53 22.55 39.62
N ARG A 3 21.22 21.77 40.65
CA ARG A 3 20.54 20.47 40.69
C ARG A 3 19.03 20.63 40.53
N CYS A 4 18.33 19.62 39.97
CA CYS A 4 17.11 19.04 40.57
C CYS A 4 16.63 17.86 39.69
N ARG A 5 16.80 16.60 40.08
CA ARG A 5 15.86 15.79 40.90
C ARG A 5 14.48 15.66 40.25
N ARG A 6 14.14 14.47 39.73
CA ARG A 6 13.09 13.52 40.26
C ARG A 6 12.10 13.28 39.11
N THR A 7 11.36 12.18 38.94
CA THR A 7 11.20 10.88 39.61
C THR A 7 10.33 10.02 38.70
N CYS A 8 10.52 8.72 38.83
CA CYS A 8 9.59 7.62 38.57
C CYS A 8 8.09 8.00 38.43
N ALA A 9 7.43 7.50 37.39
CA ALA A 9 6.01 7.18 37.42
C ALA A 9 5.76 5.92 36.57
N LYS A 10 5.69 4.76 37.25
CA LYS A 10 5.03 3.57 36.72
C LYS A 10 3.53 3.87 36.67
N ALA A 11 2.92 3.82 35.50
CA ALA A 11 1.48 3.68 35.36
C ALA A 11 1.23 2.57 34.32
N GLY A 12 0.77 1.43 34.81
CA GLY A 12 0.18 0.41 33.97
C GLY A 12 -1.20 0.87 33.49
N ARG A 13 -1.48 0.70 32.20
CA ARG A 13 -2.79 0.30 31.69
C ARG A 13 -2.67 -0.11 30.22
N LEU A 14 -3.29 -1.24 29.92
CA LEU A 14 -3.37 -1.92 28.64
C LEU A 14 -3.99 -0.99 27.58
N HIS A 15 -3.25 -0.71 26.51
CA HIS A 15 -3.83 -0.19 25.27
C HIS A 15 -3.13 -0.87 24.08
N HIS A 16 -3.75 -1.95 23.61
CA HIS A 16 -3.70 -2.36 22.22
C HIS A 16 -3.95 -1.10 21.36
N VAL A 17 -3.16 -0.89 20.30
CA VAL A 17 -3.12 0.30 19.42
C VAL A 17 -2.23 1.47 19.86
N ARG A 18 -0.90 1.28 20.05
CA ARG A 18 0.09 2.39 19.95
C ARG A 18 1.47 1.89 19.48
N LEU A 19 1.57 1.41 18.24
CA LEU A 19 2.88 1.19 17.61
C LEU A 19 3.44 2.48 16.97
N LEU A 20 2.58 3.43 16.60
CA LEU A 20 2.98 4.64 15.86
C LEU A 20 3.55 5.76 16.75
N ASP A 21 3.18 5.83 18.03
CA ASP A 21 3.66 6.88 18.95
C ASP A 21 5.15 6.77 19.30
N ARG A 22 5.77 5.59 19.15
CA ARG A 22 7.20 5.39 19.47
C ARG A 22 8.16 5.91 18.40
N LEU A 23 7.68 6.23 17.20
CA LEU A 23 8.52 6.74 16.10
C LEU A 23 8.49 8.26 15.96
N ALA A 24 7.56 8.94 16.63
CA ALA A 24 7.54 10.40 16.70
C ALA A 24 8.62 10.87 17.69
N ALA A 25 9.77 11.29 17.16
CA ALA A 25 10.74 12.05 17.94
C ALA A 25 10.09 13.37 18.40
N PRO A 26 10.36 13.86 19.63
CA PRO A 26 9.84 15.13 20.09
C PRO A 26 10.32 16.27 19.17
N ALA A 27 9.43 17.24 18.93
CA ALA A 27 9.54 18.28 17.91
C ALA A 27 10.73 19.26 18.11
N ASP A 28 11.48 19.15 19.20
CA ASP A 28 12.60 20.01 19.58
C ASP A 28 13.99 19.40 19.25
N ARG A 29 14.03 18.18 18.71
CA ARG A 29 15.30 17.50 18.42
C ARG A 29 15.90 17.96 17.09
N GLN A 30 16.98 18.73 17.14
CA GLN A 30 17.76 19.05 15.93
C GLN A 30 18.25 17.75 15.26
N PRO A 31 18.14 17.64 13.91
CA PRO A 31 18.56 16.45 13.20
C PRO A 31 20.05 16.23 13.39
N GLN A 32 20.40 15.15 14.08
CA GLN A 32 21.80 14.77 14.25
C GLN A 32 22.29 14.02 13.01
N PRO A 33 23.50 14.31 12.52
CA PRO A 33 24.04 13.61 11.37
C PRO A 33 24.20 12.12 11.67
N VAL A 34 23.63 11.28 10.81
CA VAL A 34 23.74 9.82 10.91
C VAL A 34 25.15 9.41 10.49
N LYS A 35 26.07 9.33 11.46
CA LYS A 35 27.48 8.95 11.20
C LYS A 35 27.62 7.49 10.76
N ARG A 36 26.76 6.60 11.28
CA ARG A 36 26.78 5.16 11.00
C ARG A 36 25.37 4.65 10.75
N PHE A 37 24.96 4.72 9.48
CA PHE A 37 23.63 4.31 9.04
C PHE A 37 23.24 2.90 9.51
N HIS A 38 24.14 1.92 9.36
CA HIS A 38 23.88 0.53 9.77
C HIS A 38 23.59 0.38 11.27
N VAL A 39 24.22 1.18 12.14
CA VAL A 39 23.99 1.16 13.59
C VAL A 39 22.63 1.76 13.92
N ALA A 40 22.30 2.90 13.30
CA ALA A 40 21.01 3.55 13.46
C ALA A 40 19.88 2.64 12.98
N TRP A 41 20.03 2.01 11.81
CA TRP A 41 19.08 1.05 11.26
C TRP A 41 18.89 -0.16 12.17
N ARG A 42 19.97 -0.80 12.64
CA ARG A 42 19.87 -1.93 13.57
C ARG A 42 19.16 -1.56 14.86
N THR A 43 19.41 -0.36 15.38
CA THR A 43 18.74 0.15 16.59
C THR A 43 17.25 0.38 16.36
N ALA A 44 16.89 0.95 15.20
CA ALA A 44 15.49 1.13 14.80
C ALA A 44 14.77 -0.22 14.61
N CYS A 45 15.40 -1.18 13.93
CA CYS A 45 14.91 -2.54 13.78
C CYS A 45 14.66 -3.21 15.14
N LYS A 46 15.60 -3.08 16.09
CA LYS A 46 15.44 -3.60 17.45
C LYS A 46 14.26 -2.94 18.19
N ALA A 47 14.12 -1.62 18.07
CA ALA A 47 13.01 -0.89 18.68
C ALA A 47 11.64 -1.27 18.07
N ALA A 48 11.61 -1.61 16.78
CA ALA A 48 10.42 -2.05 16.06
C ALA A 48 10.14 -3.57 16.17
N GLY A 49 11.01 -4.35 16.81
CA GLY A 49 10.90 -5.82 16.86
C GLY A 49 11.17 -6.52 15.52
N LEU A 50 11.83 -5.84 14.58
CA LEU A 50 12.15 -6.32 13.23
C LEU A 50 13.65 -6.58 13.08
N GLU A 51 14.24 -7.31 14.03
CA GLU A 51 15.66 -7.62 14.02
C GLU A 51 16.06 -8.46 12.79
N GLY A 52 17.27 -8.22 12.26
CA GLY A 52 17.77 -8.93 11.09
C GLY A 52 17.26 -8.43 9.72
N ARG A 53 16.34 -7.46 9.67
CA ARG A 53 15.89 -6.90 8.39
C ARG A 53 16.97 -6.03 7.75
N LEU A 54 17.30 -6.30 6.49
CA LEU A 54 18.22 -5.46 5.72
C LEU A 54 17.49 -4.20 5.23
N PHE A 55 18.18 -3.06 5.20
CA PHE A 55 17.58 -1.80 4.73
C PHE A 55 17.06 -1.90 3.28
N HIS A 56 17.79 -2.61 2.41
CA HIS A 56 17.38 -2.80 1.01
C HIS A 56 16.08 -3.60 0.83
N GLU A 57 15.65 -4.33 1.86
CA GLU A 57 14.35 -5.01 1.83
C GLU A 57 13.18 -4.04 1.72
N LEU A 58 13.31 -2.83 2.25
CA LEU A 58 12.25 -1.82 2.14
C LEU A 58 11.94 -1.50 0.68
N ARG A 59 12.96 -1.48 -0.18
CA ARG A 59 12.80 -1.24 -1.62
C ARG A 59 12.01 -2.37 -2.30
N ARG A 60 12.25 -3.64 -1.90
CA ARG A 60 11.47 -4.80 -2.36
C ARG A 60 10.02 -4.74 -1.88
N SER A 61 9.82 -4.46 -0.60
CA SER A 61 8.48 -4.34 -0.01
C SER A 61 7.68 -3.21 -0.63
N ALA A 62 8.31 -2.06 -0.91
CA ALA A 62 7.67 -0.93 -1.56
C ALA A 62 7.20 -1.27 -2.98
N ALA A 63 8.06 -1.90 -3.80
CA ALA A 63 7.70 -2.36 -5.14
C ALA A 63 6.49 -3.32 -5.10
N ARG A 64 6.52 -4.33 -4.21
CA ARG A 64 5.41 -5.27 -4.06
C ARG A 64 4.11 -4.60 -3.62
N ASN A 65 4.18 -3.65 -2.70
CA ASN A 65 2.99 -2.97 -2.20
C ASN A 65 2.32 -2.13 -3.30
N MET A 66 3.10 -1.42 -4.12
CA MET A 66 2.55 -0.63 -5.24
C MET A 66 1.85 -1.52 -6.28
N ASP A 67 2.45 -2.66 -6.62
CA ASP A 67 1.83 -3.61 -7.55
C ASP A 67 0.53 -4.20 -6.99
N ARG A 68 0.48 -4.52 -5.69
CA ARG A 68 -0.75 -5.01 -5.03
C ARG A 68 -1.88 -3.98 -4.99
N THR A 69 -1.53 -2.70 -4.84
CA THR A 69 -2.48 -1.59 -4.91
C THR A 69 -2.91 -1.24 -6.34
N GLY A 70 -2.34 -1.90 -7.36
CA GLY A 70 -2.69 -1.66 -8.77
C GLY A 70 -2.11 -0.36 -9.34
N VAL A 71 -1.05 0.18 -8.75
CA VAL A 71 -0.38 1.37 -9.27
C VAL A 71 0.22 1.05 -10.64
N SER A 72 0.04 1.96 -11.60
CA SER A 72 0.66 1.81 -12.92
C SER A 72 2.18 1.70 -12.79
N ARG A 73 2.74 0.72 -13.49
CA ARG A 73 4.16 0.37 -13.40
C ARG A 73 5.10 1.53 -13.75
N HIS A 74 4.71 2.37 -14.72
CA HIS A 74 5.43 3.60 -15.06
C HIS A 74 5.56 4.57 -13.88
N VAL A 75 4.49 4.69 -13.08
CA VAL A 75 4.47 5.53 -11.88
C VAL A 75 5.28 4.88 -10.76
N ALA A 76 5.17 3.56 -10.58
CA ALA A 76 5.92 2.81 -9.57
C ALA A 76 7.44 2.90 -9.79
N VAL A 77 7.92 2.85 -11.04
CA VAL A 77 9.32 3.05 -11.41
C VAL A 77 9.82 4.43 -11.02
N GLN A 78 9.03 5.47 -11.27
CA GLN A 78 9.37 6.85 -10.90
C GLN A 78 9.41 7.04 -9.38
N ILE A 79 8.40 6.56 -8.65
CA ILE A 79 8.33 6.65 -7.19
C ILE A 79 9.54 5.96 -6.53
N THR A 80 9.92 4.80 -7.05
CA THR A 80 11.06 4.04 -6.51
C THR A 80 12.42 4.56 -6.98
N GLY A 81 12.45 5.48 -7.94
CA GLY A 81 13.68 6.00 -8.55
C GLY A 81 14.47 4.92 -9.29
N HIS A 82 13.80 3.97 -9.95
CA HIS A 82 14.48 3.05 -10.85
C HIS A 82 14.69 3.73 -12.21
N LYS A 83 15.90 3.61 -12.78
CA LYS A 83 16.20 4.15 -14.11
C LYS A 83 15.49 3.38 -15.24
N THR A 84 15.22 2.09 -15.03
CA THR A 84 14.59 1.23 -16.04
C THR A 84 13.60 0.27 -15.40
N GLU A 85 12.62 -0.14 -16.22
CA GLU A 85 11.62 -1.14 -15.87
C GLU A 85 12.23 -2.50 -15.50
N SER A 86 13.29 -2.89 -16.21
CA SER A 86 14.01 -4.14 -15.93
C SER A 86 14.60 -4.18 -14.52
N MET A 87 14.97 -3.03 -13.94
CA MET A 87 15.40 -2.99 -12.54
C MET A 87 14.24 -3.18 -11.58
N TYR A 88 13.08 -2.58 -11.86
CA TYR A 88 11.88 -2.75 -11.05
C TYR A 88 11.44 -4.22 -11.00
N ARG A 89 11.41 -4.90 -12.16
CA ARG A 89 11.07 -6.33 -12.27
C ARG A 89 11.97 -7.24 -11.43
N ARG A 90 13.25 -6.92 -11.25
CA ARG A 90 14.15 -7.72 -10.38
C ARG A 90 13.77 -7.69 -8.90
N TYR A 91 13.18 -6.59 -8.45
CA TYR A 91 12.81 -6.40 -7.05
C TYR A 91 11.34 -6.77 -6.77
N ASN A 92 10.48 -6.80 -7.79
CA ASN A 92 9.14 -7.37 -7.67
C ASN A 92 9.18 -8.91 -7.85
N ILE A 93 9.49 -9.62 -6.76
CA ILE A 93 9.33 -11.08 -6.72
C ILE A 93 7.84 -11.38 -6.58
N VAL A 94 7.22 -11.81 -7.68
CA VAL A 94 5.81 -12.25 -7.73
C VAL A 94 5.69 -13.63 -7.07
N ASN A 95 4.64 -13.83 -6.27
CA ASN A 95 4.29 -15.13 -5.69
C ASN A 95 2.96 -15.64 -6.27
N ASP A 96 2.69 -16.94 -6.17
CA ASP A 96 1.47 -17.60 -6.65
C ASP A 96 0.19 -16.97 -6.07
N ALA A 97 0.27 -16.49 -4.83
CA ALA A 97 -0.83 -15.78 -4.19
C ALA A 97 -1.20 -14.47 -4.91
N ASP A 98 -0.21 -13.75 -5.46
CA ASP A 98 -0.45 -12.52 -6.21
C ASP A 98 -1.10 -12.83 -7.57
N MET A 99 -0.76 -13.96 -8.19
CA MET A 99 -1.41 -14.45 -9.42
C MET A 99 -2.89 -14.79 -9.19
N LYS A 100 -3.18 -15.51 -8.10
CA LYS A 100 -4.57 -15.85 -7.72
C LYS A 100 -5.40 -14.59 -7.48
N ALA A 101 -4.87 -13.64 -6.70
CA ALA A 101 -5.55 -12.37 -6.43
C ALA A 101 -5.79 -11.54 -7.70
N ALA A 102 -4.88 -11.59 -8.68
CA ALA A 102 -5.08 -10.93 -9.97
C ALA A 102 -6.22 -11.55 -10.77
N LEU A 103 -6.33 -12.88 -10.80
CA LEU A 103 -7.43 -13.58 -11.47
C LEU A 103 -8.78 -13.30 -10.80
N GLU A 104 -8.84 -13.32 -9.47
CA GLU A 104 -10.05 -13.00 -8.70
C GLU A 104 -10.55 -11.58 -9.02
N LYS A 105 -9.66 -10.56 -8.97
CA LYS A 105 -10.02 -9.18 -9.35
C LYS A 105 -10.52 -9.07 -10.79
N THR A 106 -9.98 -9.88 -11.69
CA THR A 106 -10.41 -9.88 -13.09
C THR A 106 -11.80 -10.50 -13.24
N ALA A 107 -12.08 -11.58 -12.51
CA ALA A 107 -13.42 -12.18 -12.45
C ALA A 107 -14.45 -11.20 -11.88
N ASP A 108 -14.16 -10.56 -10.75
CA ASP A 108 -15.04 -9.57 -10.11
C ASP A 108 -15.36 -8.39 -11.05
N TYR A 109 -14.35 -7.92 -11.80
CA TYR A 109 -14.54 -6.86 -12.79
C TYR A 109 -15.47 -7.30 -13.94
N LEU A 110 -15.27 -8.50 -14.47
CA LEU A 110 -16.13 -9.05 -15.52
C LEU A 110 -17.56 -9.25 -15.03
N ASP A 111 -17.75 -9.76 -13.81
CA ASP A 111 -19.07 -9.89 -13.20
C ASP A 111 -19.73 -8.52 -13.05
N SER A 112 -19.00 -7.50 -12.61
CA SER A 112 -19.53 -6.12 -12.52
C SER A 112 -19.98 -5.57 -13.88
N LEU A 113 -19.23 -5.88 -14.95
CA LEU A 113 -19.60 -5.49 -16.32
C LEU A 113 -20.85 -6.24 -16.81
N LEU A 114 -20.95 -7.54 -16.53
CA LEU A 114 -22.11 -8.35 -16.90
C LEU A 114 -23.38 -7.93 -16.16
N MET A 115 -23.27 -7.52 -14.90
CA MET A 115 -24.42 -6.98 -14.17
C MET A 115 -24.88 -5.66 -14.78
N LYS A 116 -23.93 -4.78 -15.13
CA LYS A 116 -24.25 -3.49 -15.77
C LYS A 116 -24.92 -3.66 -17.13
N THR A 117 -24.42 -4.55 -17.99
CA THR A 117 -25.02 -4.79 -19.30
C THR A 117 -26.42 -5.43 -19.22
N ARG A 118 -26.68 -6.27 -18.22
CA ARG A 118 -28.03 -6.82 -17.98
C ARG A 118 -29.04 -5.72 -17.64
N GLU A 119 -28.64 -4.76 -16.83
CA GLU A 119 -29.48 -3.63 -16.45
C GLU A 119 -29.74 -2.68 -17.64
N ASP A 120 -28.71 -2.42 -18.46
CA ASP A 120 -28.85 -1.61 -19.69
C ASP A 120 -29.82 -2.26 -20.71
N VAL A 121 -29.87 -3.60 -20.79
CA VAL A 121 -30.83 -4.33 -21.65
C VAL A 121 -32.26 -4.24 -21.10
N GLN A 122 -32.45 -4.15 -19.78
CA GLN A 122 -33.77 -4.01 -19.17
C GLN A 122 -34.34 -2.58 -19.26
N LEU A 123 -33.50 -1.55 -19.42
CA LEU A 123 -33.94 -0.16 -19.62
C LEU A 123 -34.14 0.27 -21.07
N SER A 124 -33.81 -0.57 -22.06
CA SER A 124 -34.18 -0.30 -23.44
C SER A 124 -35.66 -0.63 -23.64
N PRO A 125 -36.57 0.35 -23.81
CA PRO A 125 -37.91 0.03 -24.23
C PRO A 125 -37.79 -0.71 -25.56
N ALA A 126 -38.34 -1.92 -25.62
CA ALA A 126 -38.47 -2.66 -26.87
C ALA A 126 -38.95 -1.70 -27.96
N PRO A 127 -38.45 -1.79 -29.21
CA PRO A 127 -38.95 -0.94 -30.28
C PRO A 127 -40.46 -1.11 -30.34
N VAL A 128 -41.19 -0.10 -29.91
CA VAL A 128 -42.65 -0.09 -29.92
C VAL A 128 -43.00 -0.23 -31.39
N ALA A 129 -43.56 -1.38 -31.76
CA ALA A 129 -43.99 -1.65 -33.12
C ALA A 129 -44.96 -0.53 -33.52
N GLY A 130 -44.46 0.40 -34.33
CA GLY A 130 -45.27 1.48 -34.88
C GLY A 130 -46.34 0.87 -35.75
N ASP A 131 -47.59 1.14 -35.40
CA ASP A 131 -48.78 0.73 -36.12
C ASP A 131 -48.63 0.98 -37.62
N LEU A 132 -48.70 -0.10 -38.40
CA LEU A 132 -48.89 -0.04 -39.84
C LEU A 132 -50.25 0.61 -40.11
N HIS A 133 -50.25 1.93 -40.26
CA HIS A 133 -51.35 2.66 -40.87
C HIS A 133 -51.40 2.27 -42.36
N VAL A 134 -52.20 1.25 -42.65
CA VAL A 134 -52.63 0.91 -44.01
C VAL A 134 -53.57 2.02 -44.47
N CYS A 135 -53.09 2.93 -45.32
CA CYS A 135 -53.95 3.83 -46.07
C CYS A 135 -54.71 3.04 -47.17
N PRO A 136 -55.97 3.40 -47.47
CA PRO A 136 -56.83 2.70 -48.43
C PRO A 136 -56.36 2.81 -49.89
#